data_AF-A0A3S2AAN9-F1
#
_entry.id   AF-A0A3S2AAN9-F1
#
_cell.length_a   1.000
_cell.length_b   1.000
_cell.length_c   1.000
_cell.angle_alpha   90.00
_cell.angle_beta   90.00
_cell.angle_gamma   90.00
#
_symmetry.space_group_name_H-M   'P 1'
#
loop_
_entity.id
_entity.type
_entity.pdbx_description
1 polymer ?
#
loop_
_entity_poly.entity_id
_entity_poly.type
_entity_poly.pdbx_seq_one_letter_code
_entity_poly.pdbx_strand_id
1 'polypeptide(L)'
;IIAVAGSGEAIEGYGKAAICGTSGEIEHASALIHTLHFGNHYRRAVGAKTYLAFTNLRGGPNTPIMIPLMDKNDEGRRSHYLTVHFQIGDAPAPDELVVALGASIGGRPHHRIGDRYQDLKELGDVHG
;
A
#
# COMPACT_ATOMS: atom_id res chain seq x y z
N ILE A 1 -13.08 -4.79 -0.27
CA ILE A 1 -11.95 -5.24 -1.12
C ILE A 1 -12.08 -6.72 -1.47
N ILE A 2 -11.89 -7.66 -0.52
CA ILE A 2 -11.90 -9.11 -0.79
C ILE A 2 -13.16 -9.57 -1.55
N ALA A 3 -14.35 -9.15 -1.12
CA ALA A 3 -15.58 -9.49 -1.81
C ALA A 3 -15.62 -8.99 -3.27
N VAL A 4 -15.09 -7.78 -3.53
CA VAL A 4 -15.03 -7.19 -4.88
C VAL A 4 -14.02 -7.93 -5.76
N ALA A 5 -12.91 -8.39 -5.19
CA ALA A 5 -11.92 -9.21 -5.87
C ALA A 5 -12.32 -10.70 -6.00
N GLY A 6 -13.46 -11.11 -5.42
CA GLY A 6 -13.94 -12.49 -5.38
C GLY A 6 -13.31 -13.35 -4.28
N SER A 7 -12.04 -13.14 -3.92
CA SER A 7 -11.39 -13.83 -2.80
C SER A 7 -10.14 -13.11 -2.30
N GLY A 8 -9.65 -13.47 -1.11
CA GLY A 8 -8.34 -13.01 -0.62
C GLY A 8 -7.18 -13.60 -1.43
N GLU A 9 -7.37 -14.80 -1.98
CA GLU A 9 -6.40 -15.47 -2.85
C GLU A 9 -6.20 -14.74 -4.17
N ALA A 10 -7.28 -14.19 -4.75
CA ALA A 10 -7.24 -13.41 -5.99
C ALA A 10 -6.46 -12.10 -5.90
N ILE A 11 -6.19 -11.59 -4.68
CA ILE A 11 -5.33 -10.42 -4.50
C ILE A 11 -3.88 -10.80 -4.74
N GLU A 12 -3.19 -10.11 -5.64
CA GLU A 12 -1.75 -10.24 -5.86
C GLU A 12 -0.98 -9.06 -5.25
N GLY A 13 -1.44 -7.83 -5.48
CA GLY A 13 -0.82 -6.61 -4.97
C GLY A 13 -1.67 -5.93 -3.89
N TYR A 14 -1.05 -5.30 -2.89
CA TYR A 14 -1.76 -4.66 -1.80
C TYR A 14 -0.94 -3.58 -1.09
N GLY A 15 -1.63 -2.66 -0.39
CA GLY A 15 -1.02 -1.54 0.30
C GLY A 15 -2.01 -0.75 1.16
N LYS A 16 -1.52 0.31 1.80
CA LYS A 16 -2.30 1.18 2.69
C LYS A 16 -1.89 2.65 2.57
N ALA A 17 -2.76 3.56 2.98
CA ALA A 17 -2.43 4.97 3.15
C ALA A 17 -3.17 5.53 4.35
N ALA A 18 -2.63 6.59 4.96
CA ALA A 18 -3.35 7.40 5.92
C ALA A 18 -3.07 8.89 5.76
N ILE A 19 -4.08 9.72 6.02
CA ILE A 19 -3.94 11.17 6.07
C ILE A 19 -4.51 11.66 7.40
N CYS A 20 -3.68 12.33 8.18
CA CYS A 20 -4.10 13.08 9.37
C CYS A 20 -4.58 14.47 8.99
N GLY A 21 -5.74 14.86 9.51
CA GLY A 21 -6.24 16.22 9.45
C GLY A 21 -5.26 17.23 10.06
N THR A 22 -5.41 18.49 9.68
CA THR A 22 -4.47 19.55 10.03
C THR A 22 -4.41 19.89 11.52
N SER A 23 -5.36 19.48 12.35
CA SER A 23 -5.32 19.67 13.81
C SER A 23 -4.60 18.54 14.56
N GLY A 24 -4.29 17.42 13.90
CA GLY A 24 -3.49 16.35 14.47
C GLY A 24 -2.03 16.33 14.03
N GLU A 25 -1.30 15.30 14.44
CA GLU A 25 0.09 15.02 14.04
C GLU A 25 0.23 13.81 13.11
N ILE A 26 1.36 13.76 12.38
CA ILE A 26 1.68 12.65 11.47
C ILE A 26 1.69 11.29 12.20
N GLU A 27 2.04 11.28 13.49
CA GLU A 27 2.05 10.06 14.30
C GLU A 27 0.64 9.49 14.54
N HIS A 28 -0.44 10.28 14.44
CA HIS A 28 -1.80 9.72 14.47
C HIS A 28 -2.07 8.81 13.27
N ALA A 29 -1.66 9.25 12.07
CA ALA A 29 -1.73 8.42 10.87
C ALA A 29 -0.81 7.20 11.01
N SER A 30 0.43 7.42 11.49
CA SER A 30 1.40 6.34 11.70
C SER A 30 0.93 5.30 12.71
N ALA A 31 0.36 5.70 13.85
CA ALA A 31 -0.12 4.79 14.88
C ALA A 31 -1.18 3.83 14.35
N LEU A 32 -2.06 4.31 13.45
CA LEU A 32 -3.04 3.45 12.79
C LEU A 32 -2.38 2.50 11.81
N ILE A 33 -1.53 2.98 10.91
CA ILE A 33 -1.07 2.13 9.79
C ILE A 33 0.22 1.36 10.06
N HIS A 34 1.10 1.79 10.97
CA HIS A 34 2.39 1.14 11.25
C HIS A 34 2.36 0.16 12.42
N THR A 35 1.32 0.16 13.23
CA THR A 35 1.16 -0.86 14.26
C THR A 35 0.50 -2.12 13.68
N LEU A 36 0.69 -3.22 14.40
CA LEU A 36 0.12 -4.51 14.04
C LEU A 36 -1.40 -4.58 14.25
N HIS A 37 -2.00 -3.59 14.90
CA HIS A 37 -3.43 -3.58 15.26
C HIS A 37 -4.36 -3.37 14.06
N PHE A 38 -3.91 -2.70 13.01
CA PHE A 38 -4.71 -2.47 11.81
C PHE A 38 -4.25 -3.35 10.65
N GLY A 39 -2.99 -3.20 10.24
CA GLY A 39 -2.46 -3.82 9.03
C GLY A 39 -2.50 -5.36 9.03
N ASN A 40 -2.36 -6.00 10.19
CA ASN A 40 -2.39 -7.47 10.25
C ASN A 40 -3.74 -8.07 9.92
N HIS A 41 -4.85 -7.38 10.16
CA HIS A 41 -6.17 -7.89 9.78
C HIS A 41 -6.24 -8.10 8.27
N TYR A 42 -5.86 -7.07 7.50
CA TYR A 42 -5.87 -7.16 6.05
C TYR A 42 -4.81 -8.14 5.54
N ARG A 43 -3.59 -8.10 6.09
CA ARG A 43 -2.49 -9.03 5.74
C ARG A 43 -2.90 -10.49 5.92
N ARG A 44 -3.54 -10.85 7.04
CA ARG A 44 -4.05 -12.20 7.30
C ARG A 44 -5.19 -12.56 6.35
N ALA A 45 -6.11 -11.63 6.10
CA ALA A 45 -7.28 -11.87 5.27
C ALA A 45 -6.94 -12.16 3.78
N VAL A 46 -5.77 -11.73 3.30
CA VAL A 46 -5.29 -12.01 1.92
C VAL A 46 -4.15 -13.03 1.86
N GLY A 47 -3.78 -13.64 3.00
CA GLY A 47 -2.69 -14.63 3.06
C GLY A 47 -1.29 -14.07 2.77
N ALA A 48 -1.06 -12.77 3.00
CA ALA A 48 0.18 -12.11 2.62
C ALA A 48 1.37 -12.46 3.52
N LYS A 49 2.54 -12.58 2.90
CA LYS A 49 3.86 -12.77 3.55
C LYS A 49 4.62 -11.46 3.70
N THR A 50 4.47 -10.53 2.77
CA THR A 50 5.14 -9.21 2.82
C THR A 50 4.43 -8.26 3.80
N TYR A 51 4.94 -7.04 3.94
CA TYR A 51 4.22 -5.95 4.59
C TYR A 51 3.50 -5.09 3.56
N LEU A 52 2.48 -4.34 4.01
CA LEU A 52 1.78 -3.39 3.17
C LEU A 52 2.68 -2.21 2.86
N ALA A 53 2.93 -1.95 1.57
CA ALA A 53 3.48 -0.66 1.13
C ALA A 53 2.57 0.48 1.61
N PHE A 54 3.15 1.64 1.92
CA PHE A 54 2.43 2.69 2.61
C PHE A 54 2.79 4.11 2.17
N THR A 55 1.85 5.01 2.39
CA THR A 55 2.07 6.46 2.53
C THR A 55 1.35 6.94 3.79
N ASN A 56 1.89 7.97 4.43
CA ASN A 56 1.24 8.68 5.52
C ASN A 56 1.54 10.17 5.36
N LEU A 57 0.50 10.99 5.43
CA LEU A 57 0.59 12.43 5.27
C LEU A 57 -0.21 13.14 6.36
N ARG A 58 0.07 14.44 6.52
CA ARG A 58 -0.81 15.39 7.18
C ARG A 58 -1.32 16.36 6.12
N GLY A 59 -2.62 16.59 6.07
CA GLY A 59 -3.25 17.41 5.04
C GLY A 59 -4.72 17.70 5.36
N GLY A 60 -5.30 18.67 4.66
CA GLY A 60 -6.71 19.01 4.78
C GLY A 60 -7.59 18.28 3.76
N PRO A 61 -8.87 18.70 3.62
CA PRO A 61 -9.77 18.19 2.61
C PRO A 61 -9.15 18.19 1.21
N ASN A 62 -9.46 17.16 0.42
CA ASN A 62 -8.96 16.99 -0.95
C ASN A 62 -7.44 16.79 -1.05
N THR A 63 -6.74 16.44 0.04
CA THR A 63 -5.34 16.00 -0.05
C THR A 63 -5.27 14.69 -0.86
N PRO A 64 -4.37 14.59 -1.86
CA PRO A 64 -4.24 13.38 -2.66
C PRO A 64 -3.89 12.13 -1.84
N ILE A 65 -4.62 11.05 -2.07
CA ILE A 65 -4.39 9.74 -1.45
C ILE A 65 -3.72 8.83 -2.48
N MET A 66 -2.47 8.44 -2.19
CA MET A 66 -1.71 7.50 -3.01
C MET A 66 -1.44 6.24 -2.22
N ILE A 67 -2.02 5.11 -2.66
CA ILE A 67 -1.77 3.80 -2.06
C ILE A 67 -0.77 3.05 -2.95
N PRO A 68 0.52 3.01 -2.59
CA PRO A 68 1.47 2.14 -3.28
C PRO A 68 1.10 0.69 -2.99
N LEU A 69 1.22 -0.17 -3.98
CA LEU A 69 1.02 -1.62 -3.86
C LEU A 69 2.33 -2.34 -4.15
N MET A 70 2.54 -3.45 -3.47
CA MET A 70 3.58 -4.45 -3.78
C MET A 70 2.95 -5.84 -3.77
N ASP A 71 3.63 -6.82 -4.38
CA ASP A 71 3.16 -8.21 -4.36
C ASP A 71 3.11 -8.73 -2.91
N LYS A 72 2.03 -9.46 -2.61
CA LYS A 72 1.71 -9.94 -1.26
C LYS A 72 2.61 -11.06 -0.77
N ASN A 73 3.31 -11.73 -1.67
CA ASN A 73 4.18 -12.86 -1.41
C ASN A 73 5.67 -12.52 -1.61
N ASP A 74 5.98 -11.56 -2.48
CA ASP A 74 7.34 -11.22 -2.90
C ASP A 74 7.52 -9.71 -3.13
N GLU A 75 8.19 -9.01 -2.20
CA GLU A 75 8.46 -7.57 -2.32
C GLU A 75 9.40 -7.22 -3.49
N GLY A 76 10.17 -8.17 -4.02
CA GLY A 76 11.07 -7.99 -5.16
C GLY A 76 10.38 -8.12 -6.53
N ARG A 77 9.11 -8.58 -6.57
CA ARG A 77 8.34 -8.78 -7.81
C ARG A 77 7.83 -7.45 -8.37
N ARG A 78 8.73 -6.74 -9.05
CA ARG A 78 8.56 -5.39 -9.60
C ARG A 78 7.36 -5.21 -10.53
N SER A 79 6.77 -6.28 -11.08
CA SER A 79 5.51 -6.21 -11.84
C SER A 79 4.33 -5.66 -11.04
N HIS A 80 4.37 -5.78 -9.71
CA HIS A 80 3.30 -5.38 -8.80
C HIS A 80 3.52 -4.04 -8.10
N TYR A 81 4.59 -3.32 -8.43
CA TYR A 81 4.73 -1.92 -8.02
C TYR A 81 3.70 -1.08 -8.77
N LEU A 82 2.58 -0.80 -8.09
CA LEU A 82 1.41 -0.11 -8.61
C LEU A 82 1.03 1.01 -7.64
N THR A 83 0.17 1.92 -8.09
CA THR A 83 -0.38 2.98 -7.25
C THR A 83 -1.87 3.11 -7.50
N VAL A 84 -2.68 3.05 -6.44
CA VAL A 84 -4.07 3.52 -6.47
C VAL A 84 -4.07 5.00 -6.08
N HIS A 85 -4.66 5.86 -6.90
CA HIS A 85 -4.66 7.31 -6.69
C HIS A 85 -6.09 7.85 -6.74
N PHE A 86 -6.49 8.56 -5.69
CA PHE A 86 -7.78 9.24 -5.59
C PHE A 86 -7.71 10.36 -4.54
N GLN A 87 -8.82 11.06 -4.33
CA GLN A 87 -8.99 12.08 -3.29
C GLN A 87 -10.43 12.06 -2.79
N ILE A 88 -10.66 12.58 -1.59
CA ILE A 88 -12.00 12.78 -1.02
C ILE A 88 -12.19 14.30 -0.89
N GLY A 89 -13.20 14.85 -1.57
CA GLY A 89 -13.33 16.30 -1.75
C GLY A 89 -13.45 17.09 -0.45
N ASP A 90 -14.05 16.50 0.57
CA ASP A 90 -14.37 17.11 1.86
C ASP A 90 -13.60 16.50 3.05
N ALA A 91 -12.65 15.58 2.81
CA ALA A 91 -11.94 14.87 3.90
C ALA A 91 -10.41 14.77 3.67
N PRO A 92 -9.62 14.63 4.75
CA PRO A 92 -10.03 14.72 6.17
C PRO A 92 -10.35 16.17 6.58
N ALA A 93 -11.35 16.36 7.44
CA ALA A 93 -11.50 17.58 8.22
C ALA A 93 -10.31 17.75 9.20
N PRO A 94 -10.10 18.92 9.81
CA PRO A 94 -8.92 19.19 10.64
C PRO A 94 -8.69 18.16 11.77
N ASP A 95 -9.74 17.68 12.41
CA ASP A 95 -9.73 16.73 13.53
C ASP A 95 -10.02 15.27 13.13
N GLU A 96 -9.97 14.96 11.83
CA GLU A 96 -10.24 13.62 11.29
C GLU A 96 -9.00 12.89 10.80
N LEU A 97 -9.18 11.58 10.55
CA LEU A 97 -8.21 10.72 9.90
C LEU A 97 -8.87 10.02 8.72
N VAL A 98 -8.23 10.06 7.55
CA VAL A 98 -8.55 9.14 6.44
C VAL A 98 -7.58 7.97 6.50
N VAL A 99 -8.10 6.75 6.47
CA VAL A 99 -7.30 5.52 6.31
C VAL A 99 -7.84 4.74 5.13
N ALA A 100 -6.95 4.31 4.24
CA ALA A 100 -7.32 3.61 3.02
C ALA A 100 -6.49 2.34 2.82
N LEU A 101 -7.11 1.32 2.22
CA LEU A 101 -6.49 0.07 1.82
C LEU A 101 -6.64 -0.08 0.29
N GLY A 102 -5.59 -0.59 -0.35
CA GLY A 102 -5.56 -0.82 -1.79
C GLY A 102 -5.27 -2.27 -2.12
N ALA A 103 -5.67 -2.70 -3.31
CA ALA A 103 -5.43 -4.04 -3.82
C ALA A 103 -5.40 -4.08 -5.35
N SER A 104 -4.68 -5.05 -5.90
CA SER A 104 -4.74 -5.43 -7.31
C SER A 104 -4.86 -6.95 -7.42
N ILE A 105 -5.50 -7.40 -8.51
CA ILE A 105 -5.63 -8.83 -8.87
C ILE A 105 -4.58 -9.27 -9.91
N GLY A 106 -3.50 -8.48 -10.04
CA GLY A 106 -2.45 -8.70 -11.02
C GLY A 106 -1.47 -7.52 -11.08
N GLY A 107 -0.41 -7.70 -11.87
CA GLY A 107 0.64 -6.70 -12.09
C GLY A 107 0.34 -5.72 -13.22
N ARG A 108 1.32 -4.87 -13.55
CA ARG A 108 1.24 -3.96 -14.71
C ARG A 108 1.02 -4.76 -16.01
N PRO A 109 0.05 -4.41 -16.86
CA PRO A 109 -0.24 -5.13 -18.11
C PRO A 109 0.94 -5.24 -19.07
N HIS A 110 1.87 -4.29 -19.01
CA HIS A 110 3.04 -4.23 -19.90
C HIS A 110 4.36 -4.25 -19.12
N HIS A 111 4.44 -5.04 -18.05
CA HIS A 111 5.68 -5.20 -17.29
C HIS A 111 6.84 -5.72 -18.17
N ARG A 112 7.99 -5.04 -18.15
CA ARG A 112 9.13 -5.30 -19.07
C ARG A 112 10.48 -4.80 -18.56
N ILE A 113 10.64 -4.75 -17.23
CA ILE A 113 11.84 -4.17 -16.59
C ILE A 113 12.45 -5.13 -15.56
N GLY A 114 12.27 -6.44 -15.73
CA GLY A 114 12.78 -7.45 -14.80
C GLY A 114 12.27 -7.32 -13.37
N ASP A 115 12.99 -7.92 -12.43
CA ASP A 115 12.69 -7.93 -10.99
C ASP A 115 13.93 -7.54 -10.16
N ARG A 116 13.80 -7.46 -8.84
CA ARG A 116 14.94 -7.11 -7.95
C ARG A 116 16.12 -8.07 -8.13
N TYR A 117 15.86 -9.34 -8.39
CA TYR A 117 16.87 -10.40 -8.38
C TYR A 117 17.75 -10.40 -9.63
N GLN A 118 17.17 -10.03 -10.77
CA GLN A 118 17.91 -9.81 -12.01
C GLN A 118 18.90 -8.65 -11.82
N ASP A 119 18.45 -7.52 -11.28
CA ASP A 119 19.32 -6.37 -11.00
C ASP A 119 20.49 -6.75 -10.07
N LEU A 120 20.24 -7.47 -8.98
CA LEU A 120 21.29 -7.89 -8.04
C LEU A 120 22.37 -8.76 -8.72
N LYS A 121 21.95 -9.67 -9.61
CA LYS A 121 22.88 -10.50 -10.40
C LYS A 121 23.68 -9.66 -11.40
N GLU A 122 23.04 -8.74 -12.11
CA GLU A 122 23.69 -7.88 -13.10
C GLU A 122 24.68 -6.90 -12.47
N LEU A 123 24.34 -6.37 -11.30
CA LEU A 123 25.19 -5.44 -10.53
C LEU A 123 26.31 -6.15 -9.77
N GLY A 124 26.29 -7.49 -9.69
CA GLY A 124 27.24 -8.27 -8.91
C GLY A 124 27.10 -8.08 -7.40
N ASP A 125 25.94 -7.61 -6.94
CA ASP A 125 25.68 -7.35 -5.53
C ASP A 125 25.18 -8.64 -4.84
N VAL A 126 26.05 -9.21 -4.00
CA VAL A 126 25.79 -10.41 -3.21
C VAL A 126 25.25 -10.10 -1.80
N HIS A 127 25.10 -8.82 -1.45
CA HIS A 127 24.72 -8.39 -0.10
C HIS A 127 23.26 -7.95 0.02
N GLY A 128 22.61 -7.60 -1.09
CA GLY A 128 21.16 -7.36 -1.15
C GLY A 128 20.76 -5.97 -0.72
#